data_AF-E2B0A8-F1
#
_entry.id   AF-E2B0A8-F1
#
_cell.length_a   1.000
_cell.length_b   1.000
_cell.length_c   1.000
_cell.angle_alpha   90.00
_cell.angle_beta   90.00
_cell.angle_gamma   90.00
#
_symmetry.space_group_name_H-M   'P 1'
#
loop_
_entity.id
_entity.type
_entity.pdbx_description
1 polymer ?
#
loop_
_entity_poly.entity_id
_entity_poly.type
_entity_poly.pdbx_seq_one_letter_code
_entity_poly.pdbx_strand_id
1 'polypeptide(L)'
;FQDRLATCFVNNNLTHVQCNNILSILRTHTCFSSLPKDVRTLLQTPRTPAVVSKVDPGNYIHFSLKSEIIKTLSLSLISNVPHELEIDFNTDGCNLDRSGNIHIWPIQCRLANITNTKPIVIGIYCGAEKPHNANLFFEKFVSDVNAVITNGILFNGNKIAIR
;
A
#
# COMPACT_ATOMS: atom_id res chain seq x y z
N PHE A 1 10.00 -20.59 6.04
CA PHE A 1 11.33 -20.13 6.51
C PHE A 1 11.67 -18.74 5.96
N GLN A 2 11.59 -18.52 4.65
CA GLN A 2 11.86 -17.21 4.01
C GLN A 2 11.08 -16.04 4.64
N ASP A 3 9.76 -16.16 4.81
CA ASP A 3 8.95 -15.08 5.38
C ASP A 3 9.33 -14.73 6.83
N ARG A 4 9.70 -15.75 7.62
CA ARG A 4 10.20 -15.56 8.99
C ARG A 4 11.57 -14.89 9.00
N LEU A 5 12.44 -15.23 8.06
CA LEU A 5 13.75 -14.59 7.90
C LEU A 5 13.60 -13.13 7.47
N ALA A 6 12.75 -12.87 6.47
CA ALA A 6 12.37 -11.53 6.02
C ALA A 6 11.86 -10.67 7.19
N THR A 7 10.91 -11.22 7.95
CA THR A 7 10.33 -10.58 9.13
C THR A 7 11.40 -10.28 10.19
N CYS A 8 12.32 -11.22 10.44
CA CYS A 8 13.43 -11.03 11.36
C CYS A 8 14.34 -9.87 10.93
N PHE A 9 14.71 -9.80 9.66
CA PHE A 9 15.54 -8.73 9.13
C PHE A 9 14.90 -7.35 9.30
N VAL A 10 13.59 -7.25 8.99
CA VAL A 10 12.82 -6.00 9.14
C VAL A 10 12.69 -5.61 10.61
N ASN A 11 12.29 -6.54 11.48
CA ASN A 11 12.06 -6.24 12.90
C ASN A 11 13.33 -5.81 13.65
N ASN A 12 14.50 -6.20 13.16
CA ASN A 12 15.79 -5.83 13.75
C ASN A 12 16.46 -4.66 13.03
N ASN A 13 15.76 -3.97 12.11
CA ASN A 13 16.28 -2.84 11.34
C ASN A 13 17.63 -3.14 10.65
N LEU A 14 17.81 -4.38 10.16
CA LEU A 14 19.04 -4.74 9.47
C LEU A 14 19.11 -4.02 8.12
N THR A 15 20.26 -3.45 7.82
CA THR A 15 20.52 -2.80 6.53
C THR A 15 20.53 -3.83 5.40
N HIS A 16 20.22 -3.41 4.18
CA HIS A 16 20.27 -4.31 3.01
C HIS A 16 21.64 -4.98 2.82
N VAL A 17 22.73 -4.28 3.17
CA VAL A 17 24.10 -4.82 3.12
C VAL A 17 24.26 -5.95 4.13
N GLN A 18 23.85 -5.76 5.38
CA GLN A 18 23.89 -6.79 6.41
C GLN A 18 23.06 -8.02 6.00
N CYS A 19 21.85 -7.79 5.49
CA CYS A 19 20.97 -8.87 5.04
C CYS A 19 21.58 -9.68 3.88
N ASN A 20 22.18 -9.01 2.89
CA ASN A 20 22.85 -9.68 1.77
C ASN A 20 24.05 -10.51 2.23
N ASN A 21 24.83 -10.01 3.20
CA ASN A 21 25.94 -10.76 3.80
C ASN A 21 25.45 -12.00 4.56
N ILE A 22 24.33 -11.89 5.28
CA ILE A 22 23.73 -13.05 5.96
C ILE A 22 23.22 -14.07 4.93
N LEU A 23 22.53 -13.61 3.88
CA LEU A 23 22.03 -14.47 2.82
C LEU A 23 23.15 -15.19 2.06
N SER A 24 24.30 -14.53 1.83
CA SER A 24 25.44 -15.15 1.16
C SER A 24 26.00 -16.31 1.99
N ILE A 25 26.12 -16.14 3.31
CA ILE A 25 26.55 -17.21 4.24
C ILE A 25 25.51 -18.32 4.29
N LEU A 26 24.22 -18.01 4.50
CA LEU A 26 23.17 -19.02 4.58
C LEU A 26 23.13 -19.90 3.33
N ARG A 27 23.26 -19.29 2.14
CA ARG A 27 23.26 -19.99 0.86
C ARG A 27 24.45 -20.94 0.65
N THR A 28 25.51 -20.86 1.47
CA THR A 28 26.60 -21.86 1.44
C THR A 28 26.15 -23.23 1.95
N HIS A 29 25.09 -23.28 2.76
CA HIS A 29 24.49 -24.53 3.19
C HIS A 29 23.47 -25.02 2.15
N THR A 30 23.56 -26.30 1.79
CA THR A 30 22.72 -26.92 0.76
C THR A 30 21.22 -26.80 1.04
N CYS A 31 20.82 -26.88 2.31
CA CYS A 31 19.44 -26.73 2.77
C CYS A 31 18.85 -25.31 2.59
N PHE A 32 19.68 -24.30 2.31
CA PHE A 32 19.27 -22.91 2.06
C PHE A 32 19.64 -22.40 0.66
N SER A 33 20.02 -23.30 -0.25
CA SER A 33 20.38 -22.97 -1.64
C SER A 33 19.26 -22.27 -2.43
N SER A 34 18.00 -22.42 -2.00
CA SER A 34 16.81 -21.77 -2.58
C SER A 34 16.54 -20.35 -2.07
N LEU A 35 17.25 -19.87 -1.03
CA LEU A 35 17.10 -18.49 -0.56
C LEU A 35 17.52 -17.50 -1.66
N PRO A 36 16.87 -16.35 -1.81
CA PRO A 36 17.34 -15.35 -2.78
C PRO A 36 18.75 -14.85 -2.44
N LYS A 37 19.52 -14.47 -3.47
CA LYS A 37 20.83 -13.83 -3.31
C LYS A 37 20.72 -12.38 -2.81
N ASP A 38 19.63 -11.72 -3.16
CA ASP A 38 19.40 -10.32 -2.85
C ASP A 38 18.21 -10.17 -1.90
N VAL A 39 18.41 -9.44 -0.82
CA VAL A 39 17.40 -9.15 0.20
C VAL A 39 16.15 -8.50 -0.39
N ARG A 40 16.25 -7.71 -1.47
CA ARG A 40 15.09 -7.14 -2.14
C ARG A 40 14.17 -8.22 -2.72
N THR A 41 14.74 -9.35 -3.14
CA THR A 41 13.94 -10.49 -3.59
C THR A 41 13.35 -11.24 -2.40
N LEU A 42 14.06 -11.33 -1.28
CA LEU A 42 13.53 -11.89 -0.03
C LEU A 42 12.34 -11.08 0.50
N LEU A 43 12.48 -9.75 0.49
CA LEU A 43 11.46 -8.80 0.94
C LEU A 43 10.39 -8.52 -0.11
N GLN A 44 10.43 -9.20 -1.26
CA GLN A 44 9.50 -9.01 -2.38
C GLN A 44 9.36 -7.53 -2.79
N THR A 45 10.47 -6.77 -2.74
CA THR A 45 10.50 -5.36 -3.09
C THR A 45 10.08 -5.18 -4.56
N PRO A 46 9.08 -4.32 -4.85
CA PRO A 46 8.66 -4.03 -6.21
C PRO A 46 9.85 -3.58 -7.09
N ARG A 47 9.94 -4.12 -8.30
CA ARG A 47 11.01 -3.77 -9.27
C ARG A 47 10.62 -2.61 -10.17
N THR A 48 9.33 -2.40 -10.37
CA THR A 48 8.79 -1.29 -11.15
C THR A 48 8.69 -0.07 -10.26
N PRO A 49 9.29 1.07 -10.64
CA PRO A 49 9.08 2.32 -9.94
C PRO A 49 7.59 2.64 -9.87
N ALA A 50 7.17 3.19 -8.74
CA ALA A 50 5.82 3.72 -8.64
C ALA A 50 5.65 4.92 -9.58
N VAL A 51 4.47 5.04 -10.19
CA VAL A 51 4.12 6.22 -10.99
C VAL A 51 3.78 7.36 -10.05
N VAL A 52 4.60 8.41 -10.10
CA VAL A 52 4.44 9.61 -9.28
C VAL A 52 4.00 10.77 -10.16
N SER A 53 2.97 11.48 -9.72
CA SER A 53 2.47 12.70 -10.36
C SER A 53 3.00 13.93 -9.63
N LYS A 54 3.29 14.99 -10.38
CA LYS A 54 3.59 16.29 -9.79
C LYS A 54 2.28 16.95 -9.36
N VAL A 55 2.20 17.36 -8.10
CA VAL A 55 1.12 18.16 -7.54
C VAL A 55 1.82 19.24 -6.73
N ASP A 56 1.80 20.49 -7.19
CA ASP A 56 2.64 21.50 -6.56
C ASP A 56 2.23 21.81 -5.12
N PRO A 57 3.21 22.05 -4.22
CA PRO A 57 4.67 22.04 -4.46
C PRO A 57 5.32 20.64 -4.39
N GLY A 58 4.57 19.62 -4.00
CA GLY A 58 5.04 18.27 -3.76
C GLY A 58 4.89 17.28 -4.92
N ASN A 59 4.64 16.03 -4.53
CA ASN A 59 4.46 14.88 -5.40
C ASN A 59 3.31 14.03 -4.85
N TYR A 60 2.62 13.32 -5.74
CA TYR A 60 1.49 12.47 -5.40
C TYR A 60 1.65 11.07 -6.00
N ILE A 61 1.39 10.05 -5.20
CA ILE A 61 1.27 8.67 -5.64
C ILE A 61 -0.17 8.20 -5.42
N HIS A 62 -0.70 7.47 -6.40
CA HIS A 62 -2.04 6.91 -6.35
C HIS A 62 -2.00 5.39 -6.33
N PHE A 63 -2.79 4.79 -5.44
CA PHE A 63 -2.99 3.34 -5.36
C PHE A 63 -4.43 3.04 -5.76
N SER A 64 -4.62 2.14 -6.72
CA SER A 64 -5.95 1.80 -7.20
C SER A 64 -6.81 1.23 -6.08
N LEU A 65 -7.93 1.90 -5.79
CA LEU A 65 -8.94 1.55 -4.81
C LEU A 65 -9.42 0.12 -5.03
N LYS A 66 -9.75 -0.25 -6.28
CA LYS A 66 -10.17 -1.62 -6.63
C LYS A 66 -9.13 -2.66 -6.19
N SER A 67 -7.86 -2.42 -6.53
CA SER A 67 -6.76 -3.36 -6.24
C SER A 67 -6.53 -3.50 -4.74
N GLU A 68 -6.56 -2.39 -3.99
CA GLU A 68 -6.35 -2.42 -2.54
C GLU A 68 -7.55 -3.01 -1.79
N ILE A 69 -8.80 -2.82 -2.26
CA ILE A 69 -9.97 -3.51 -1.71
C ILE A 69 -9.85 -5.02 -1.93
N ILE A 70 -9.57 -5.48 -3.15
CA ILE A 70 -9.40 -6.92 -3.44
C ILE A 70 -8.32 -7.53 -2.55
N LYS A 71 -7.17 -6.85 -2.44
CA LYS A 71 -6.07 -7.27 -1.56
C LYS A 71 -6.50 -7.34 -0.10
N THR A 72 -7.25 -6.36 0.38
CA THR A 72 -7.76 -6.34 1.75
C THR A 72 -8.73 -7.50 2.00
N LEU A 73 -9.66 -7.75 1.09
CA LEU A 73 -10.59 -8.87 1.18
C LEU A 73 -9.86 -10.22 1.20
N SER A 74 -8.84 -10.39 0.34
CA SER A 74 -8.03 -11.61 0.29
C SER A 74 -7.22 -11.88 1.56
N LEU A 75 -6.65 -10.83 2.18
CA LEU A 75 -5.82 -10.96 3.38
C LEU A 75 -6.63 -11.20 4.66
N SER A 76 -7.86 -10.71 4.69
CA SER A 76 -8.68 -10.68 5.91
C SER A 76 -9.38 -12.00 6.21
N LEU A 77 -9.23 -13.04 5.37
CA LEU A 77 -9.93 -14.34 5.47
C LEU A 77 -11.44 -14.16 5.69
N ILE A 78 -12.04 -13.13 5.09
CA ILE A 78 -13.45 -12.80 5.28
C ILE A 78 -14.29 -13.89 4.61
N SER A 79 -14.96 -14.69 5.42
CA SER A 79 -15.81 -15.79 4.96
C SER A 79 -17.11 -15.29 4.33
N ASN A 80 -17.63 -14.14 4.79
CA ASN A 80 -18.87 -13.52 4.29
C ASN A 80 -18.61 -12.09 3.86
N VAL A 81 -18.33 -11.89 2.57
CA VAL A 81 -18.26 -10.54 1.98
C VAL A 81 -19.69 -10.10 1.63
N PRO A 82 -20.12 -8.91 2.05
CA PRO A 82 -21.47 -8.43 1.73
C PRO A 82 -21.65 -8.19 0.22
N HIS A 83 -22.90 -8.20 -0.24
CA HIS A 83 -23.24 -7.90 -1.64
C HIS A 83 -22.97 -6.44 -2.03
N GLU A 84 -22.94 -5.55 -1.04
CA GLU A 84 -22.61 -4.14 -1.18
C GLU A 84 -21.56 -3.77 -0.12
N LEU A 85 -20.49 -3.09 -0.53
CA LEU A 85 -19.49 -2.55 0.39
C LEU A 85 -19.76 -1.08 0.64
N GLU A 86 -19.77 -0.71 1.91
CA GLU A 86 -19.82 0.68 2.35
C GLU A 86 -18.39 1.17 2.58
N ILE A 87 -18.02 2.28 1.94
CA ILE A 87 -16.66 2.82 2.03
C ILE A 87 -16.65 4.20 2.67
N ASP A 88 -15.97 4.31 3.79
CA ASP A 88 -15.67 5.62 4.38
C ASP A 88 -14.31 6.10 3.87
N PHE A 89 -14.26 7.32 3.35
CA PHE A 89 -13.02 7.99 2.95
C PHE A 89 -12.59 9.02 4.00
N ASN A 90 -11.29 9.15 4.20
CA ASN A 90 -10.71 10.16 5.05
C ASN A 90 -9.42 10.72 4.44
N THR A 91 -9.15 11.99 4.68
CA THR A 91 -7.86 12.62 4.38
C THR A 91 -7.51 13.60 5.48
N ASP A 92 -6.25 13.55 5.91
CA ASP A 92 -5.73 14.44 6.94
C ASP A 92 -4.28 14.78 6.61
N GLY A 93 -3.78 15.90 7.13
CA GLY A 93 -2.40 16.34 6.94
C GLY A 93 -1.54 15.98 8.15
N CYS A 94 -0.31 15.49 7.92
CA CYS A 94 0.67 15.32 8.98
C CYS A 94 2.08 15.72 8.54
N ASN A 95 2.94 16.05 9.52
CA ASN A 95 4.35 16.31 9.27
C ASN A 95 5.14 15.02 9.49
N LEU A 96 5.95 14.61 8.51
CA LEU A 96 6.75 13.39 8.59
C LEU A 96 8.04 13.59 9.40
N ASP A 97 8.66 14.75 9.26
CA ASP A 97 9.95 15.07 9.87
C ASP A 97 9.79 15.92 11.13
N ARG A 98 10.78 15.84 12.03
CA ARG A 98 10.79 16.63 13.27
C ARG A 98 10.87 18.13 13.01
N SER A 99 11.46 18.54 11.88
CA SER A 99 11.52 19.94 11.47
C SER A 99 10.24 20.46 10.83
N GLY A 100 9.27 19.59 10.49
CA GLY A 100 8.02 19.98 9.86
C GLY A 100 8.13 20.44 8.40
N ASN A 101 9.25 20.16 7.74
CA ASN A 101 9.48 20.56 6.35
C ASN A 101 8.89 19.56 5.34
N ILE A 102 8.40 18.40 5.79
CA ILE A 102 7.81 17.36 4.95
C ILE A 102 6.37 17.15 5.39
N HIS A 103 5.43 17.70 4.63
CA HIS A 103 4.00 17.48 4.80
C HIS A 103 3.54 16.29 3.98
N ILE A 104 2.80 15.38 4.62
CA ILE A 104 2.11 14.27 3.98
C ILE A 104 0.61 14.46 4.12
N TRP A 105 -0.10 14.20 3.03
CA TRP A 105 -1.56 14.12 3.00
C TRP A 105 -1.97 12.78 2.42
N PRO A 106 -2.18 11.74 3.25
CA PRO A 106 -2.77 10.51 2.79
C PRO A 106 -4.25 10.70 2.47
N ILE A 107 -4.70 10.01 1.42
CA ILE A 107 -6.10 9.68 1.20
C ILE A 107 -6.25 8.22 1.59
N GLN A 108 -7.16 7.96 2.52
CA GLN A 108 -7.39 6.65 3.11
C GLN A 108 -8.86 6.28 2.99
N CYS A 109 -9.14 4.98 3.04
CA CYS A 109 -10.49 4.50 3.22
C CYS A 109 -10.56 3.30 4.17
N ARG A 110 -11.77 2.96 4.60
CA ARG A 110 -12.07 1.70 5.30
C ARG A 110 -13.35 1.10 4.75
N LEU A 111 -13.45 -0.23 4.84
CA LEU A 111 -14.68 -0.95 4.53
C LEU A 111 -15.58 -0.92 5.77
N ALA A 112 -16.52 0.03 5.81
CA ALA A 112 -17.29 0.38 7.00
C ALA A 112 -18.16 -0.78 7.52
N ASN A 113 -18.67 -1.60 6.60
CA ASN A 113 -19.48 -2.77 6.91
C ASN A 113 -18.68 -4.08 7.00
N ILE A 114 -17.34 -4.00 7.12
CA ILE A 114 -16.48 -5.15 7.40
C ILE A 114 -15.63 -4.91 8.65
N THR A 115 -15.84 -5.75 9.66
CA THR A 115 -15.09 -5.72 10.91
C THR A 115 -13.63 -6.11 10.72
N ASN A 116 -12.75 -5.56 11.56
CA ASN A 116 -11.31 -5.89 11.62
C ASN A 116 -10.52 -5.60 10.34
N THR A 117 -11.00 -4.67 9.50
CA THR A 117 -10.22 -4.15 8.38
C THR A 117 -9.27 -3.04 8.86
N LYS A 118 -8.05 -3.05 8.34
CA LYS A 118 -7.10 -1.94 8.54
C LYS A 118 -7.44 -0.81 7.56
N PRO A 119 -7.12 0.45 7.91
CA PRO A 119 -7.19 1.55 6.94
C PRO A 119 -6.40 1.21 5.68
N ILE A 120 -7.02 1.48 4.53
CA ILE A 120 -6.46 1.27 3.20
C ILE A 120 -5.97 2.63 2.71
N VAL A 121 -4.72 2.70 2.24
CA VAL A 121 -4.18 3.92 1.64
C VAL A 121 -4.41 3.89 0.13
N ILE A 122 -5.06 4.92 -0.41
CA ILE A 122 -5.40 5.04 -1.84
C ILE A 122 -4.69 6.20 -2.53
N GLY A 123 -4.13 7.12 -1.76
CA GLY A 123 -3.28 8.17 -2.27
C GLY A 123 -2.36 8.70 -1.19
N ILE A 124 -1.19 9.19 -1.58
CA ILE A 124 -0.30 9.91 -0.68
C ILE A 124 0.26 11.09 -1.45
N TYR A 125 0.00 12.30 -0.95
CA TYR A 125 0.77 13.48 -1.31
C TYR A 125 1.91 13.69 -0.32
N CYS A 126 3.06 14.13 -0.81
CA CYS A 126 4.21 14.54 -0.01
C CYS A 126 4.86 15.79 -0.60
N GLY A 127 5.03 16.84 0.19
CA GLY A 127 5.63 18.10 -0.25
C GLY A 127 6.08 18.99 0.89
N ALA A 128 6.70 20.12 0.56
CA ALA A 128 7.15 21.11 1.54
C ALA A 128 5.99 21.85 2.24
N GLU A 129 4.80 21.81 1.64
CA GLU A 129 3.56 22.40 2.14
C GLU A 129 2.39 21.54 1.68
N LYS A 130 1.16 21.86 2.12
CA LYS A 130 -0.06 21.24 1.58
C LYS A 130 -0.19 21.50 0.06
N PRO A 131 -0.92 20.65 -0.68
CA PRO A 131 -1.17 20.88 -2.10
C PRO A 131 -1.76 22.27 -2.35
N HIS A 132 -1.21 23.02 -3.32
CA HIS A 132 -1.75 24.33 -3.68
C HIS A 132 -3.10 24.23 -4.40
N ASN A 133 -3.33 23.12 -5.10
CA ASN A 133 -4.56 22.89 -5.86
C ASN A 133 -5.21 21.57 -5.42
N ALA A 134 -6.35 21.69 -4.72
CA ALA A 134 -7.11 20.55 -4.25
C ALA A 134 -7.67 19.70 -5.40
N ASN A 135 -8.01 20.30 -6.55
CA ASN A 135 -8.54 19.55 -7.70
C ASN A 135 -7.46 18.61 -8.26
N LEU A 136 -6.22 19.08 -8.39
CA LEU A 136 -5.10 18.22 -8.83
C LEU A 136 -4.77 17.14 -7.81
N PHE A 137 -4.89 17.43 -6.51
CA PHE A 137 -4.70 16.44 -5.46
C PHE A 137 -5.76 15.32 -5.51
N PHE A 138 -7.02 15.66 -5.75
CA PHE A 138 -8.13 14.69 -5.77
C PHE A 138 -8.45 14.11 -7.14
N GLU A 139 -7.86 14.60 -8.23
CA GLU A 139 -8.22 14.21 -9.62
C GLU A 139 -8.23 12.69 -9.81
N LYS A 140 -7.11 12.03 -9.51
CA LYS A 140 -6.99 10.57 -9.64
C LYS A 140 -7.91 9.83 -8.68
N PHE A 141 -8.03 10.32 -7.45
CA PHE A 141 -8.91 9.73 -6.43
C PHE A 141 -10.37 9.74 -6.87
N VAL A 142 -10.89 10.89 -7.30
CA VAL A 142 -12.28 11.05 -7.74
C VAL A 142 -12.55 10.19 -8.97
N SER A 143 -11.62 10.16 -9.94
CA SER A 143 -11.75 9.31 -11.12
C SER A 143 -11.83 7.82 -10.75
N ASP A 144 -10.98 7.37 -9.83
CA ASP A 144 -10.92 5.96 -9.42
C ASP A 144 -12.16 5.55 -8.59
N VAL A 145 -12.60 6.42 -7.66
CA VAL A 145 -13.85 6.22 -6.91
C VAL A 145 -15.05 6.13 -7.85
N ASN A 146 -15.19 7.06 -8.80
CA ASN A 146 -16.29 7.03 -9.76
C ASN A 146 -16.28 5.75 -10.61
N ALA A 147 -15.09 5.30 -11.04
CA ALA A 147 -14.95 4.05 -11.77
C ALA A 147 -15.36 2.85 -10.92
N VAL A 148 -14.97 2.81 -9.64
CA VAL A 148 -15.29 1.73 -8.71
C VAL A 148 -16.77 1.70 -8.33
N ILE A 149 -17.39 2.85 -8.07
CA ILE A 149 -18.84 2.96 -7.80
C ILE A 149 -19.65 2.51 -9.02
N THR A 150 -19.28 2.98 -10.21
CA THR A 150 -20.01 2.66 -11.45
C THR A 150 -19.90 1.18 -11.81
N ASN A 151 -18.70 0.61 -11.70
CA ASN A 151 -18.43 -0.73 -12.20
C ASN A 151 -18.57 -1.81 -11.13
N GLY A 152 -18.55 -1.47 -9.85
CA GLY A 152 -18.37 -2.42 -8.75
C GLY A 152 -17.01 -3.12 -8.79
N ILE A 153 -16.86 -4.16 -7.98
CA ILE A 153 -15.63 -4.96 -7.88
C ILE A 153 -15.97 -6.44 -8.08
N LEU A 154 -15.14 -7.16 -8.85
CA LEU A 154 -15.23 -8.60 -8.98
C LEU A 154 -14.32 -9.26 -7.94
N PHE A 155 -14.90 -10.07 -7.05
CA PHE A 155 -14.18 -10.82 -6.03
C PHE A 155 -14.76 -12.23 -5.91
N ASN A 156 -13.91 -13.26 -6.01
CA ASN A 156 -14.32 -14.67 -5.98
C ASN A 156 -15.49 -15.01 -6.93
N GLY A 157 -15.50 -14.42 -8.13
CA GLY A 157 -16.55 -14.63 -9.13
C GLY A 157 -17.84 -13.84 -8.90
N ASN A 158 -17.97 -13.14 -7.77
CA ASN A 158 -19.13 -12.32 -7.44
C ASN A 158 -18.86 -10.85 -7.72
N LYS A 159 -19.82 -10.17 -8.35
CA LYS A 159 -19.81 -8.72 -8.51
C LYS A 159 -20.38 -8.09 -7.23
N ILE A 160 -19.58 -7.23 -6.61
CA ILE A 160 -19.92 -6.52 -5.37
C ILE A 160 -20.16 -5.05 -5.72
N ALA A 161 -21.30 -4.52 -5.30
CA ALA A 161 -21.63 -3.10 -5.44
C ALA A 161 -20.88 -2.26 -4.40
N ILE A 162 -20.65 -0.98 -4.70
CA ILE A 162 -19.94 -0.06 -3.81
C ILE A 162 -20.86 1.12 -3.53
N ARG A 163 -20.99 1.48 -2.25
CA ARG A 163 -21.79 2.59 -1.75
C ARG A 163 -20.94 3.56 -0.94
#